data_AF-A0A1Z5KTV9-F1
#
_entry.id   AF-A0A1Z5KTV9-F1
#
_cell.length_a   1.000
_cell.length_b   1.000
_cell.length_c   1.000
_cell.angle_alpha   90.00
_cell.angle_beta   90.00
_cell.angle_gamma   90.00
#
_symmetry.space_group_name_H-M   'P 1'
#
loop_
_entity.id
_entity.type
_entity.pdbx_description
1 polymer ?
#
loop_
_entity_poly.entity_id
_entity_poly.type
_entity_poly.pdbx_seq_one_letter_code
_entity_poly.pdbx_strand_id
1 'polypeptide(L)'
;MSLDDTFSTNVKECFRLFTKADQSSLGEKEFSTFLARLFTDYDETKTVEGQNVAKHLFQQFDQDHDGKINFSDFEAMWKKWVTPILEPKCAIVVVDVQNDFISGTLALKNCPAQEDATKVVPVINELTDKMPWTMVVYTYDWHPQDHIS
;
A
#
# COMPACT_ATOMS: atom_id res chain seq x y z
N MET A 1 23.87 -10.38 -10.03
CA MET A 1 23.18 -9.09 -10.22
C MET A 1 22.52 -8.76 -8.90
N SER A 2 22.75 -7.57 -8.35
CA SER A 2 22.21 -7.21 -7.03
C SER A 2 20.71 -6.88 -7.11
N LEU A 3 20.01 -6.88 -5.97
CA LEU A 3 18.62 -6.42 -5.88
C LEU A 3 18.49 -4.97 -6.38
N ASP A 4 19.48 -4.12 -6.06
CA ASP A 4 19.55 -2.73 -6.52
C ASP A 4 19.69 -2.62 -8.05
N ASP A 5 20.50 -3.49 -8.67
CA ASP A 5 20.64 -3.52 -10.14
C ASP A 5 19.35 -3.96 -10.82
N THR A 6 18.62 -4.90 -10.22
CA THR A 6 17.36 -5.43 -10.75
C THR A 6 16.24 -4.40 -10.62
N PHE A 7 16.17 -3.71 -9.47
CA PHE A 7 15.26 -2.61 -9.22
C PHE A 7 15.50 -1.44 -10.19
N SER A 8 16.75 -0.98 -10.34
CA SER A 8 17.10 0.10 -11.28
C SER A 8 16.77 -0.28 -12.74
N THR A 9 16.91 -1.56 -13.10
CA THR A 9 16.53 -2.07 -14.42
C THR A 9 15.01 -1.98 -14.63
N ASN A 10 14.20 -2.33 -13.63
CA ASN A 10 12.74 -2.23 -13.73
C ASN A 10 12.24 -0.79 -13.86
N VAL A 11 12.80 0.17 -13.10
CA VAL A 11 12.39 1.59 -13.20
C VAL A 11 12.71 2.18 -14.58
N LYS A 12 13.88 1.86 -15.13
CA LYS A 12 14.29 2.29 -16.48
C LYS A 12 13.38 1.75 -17.55
N GLU A 13 13.05 0.46 -17.51
CA GLU A 13 12.13 -0.13 -18.48
C GLU A 13 10.72 0.46 -18.35
N CYS A 14 10.23 0.67 -17.12
CA CYS A 14 8.96 1.38 -16.91
C CYS A 14 8.99 2.79 -17.48
N PHE A 15 10.04 3.58 -17.23
CA PHE A 15 10.19 4.92 -17.81
C PHE A 15 10.13 4.88 -19.34
N ARG A 16 10.85 3.94 -19.95
CA ARG A 16 10.89 3.75 -21.41
C ARG A 16 9.53 3.38 -22.02
N LEU A 17 8.67 2.67 -21.29
CA LEU A 17 7.32 2.34 -21.74
C LEU A 17 6.42 3.57 -21.88
N PHE A 18 6.68 4.64 -21.12
CA PHE A 18 5.87 5.86 -21.13
C PHE A 18 6.51 7.00 -21.94
N THR A 19 7.83 6.99 -22.13
CA THR A 19 8.51 7.93 -23.04
C THR A 19 8.34 7.51 -24.50
N LYS A 20 8.11 8.46 -25.41
CA LYS A 20 8.18 8.19 -26.84
C LYS A 20 9.61 7.83 -27.26
N ALA A 21 9.75 7.07 -28.36
CA ALA A 21 11.03 6.55 -28.85
C ALA A 21 12.09 7.62 -29.15
N ASP A 22 11.69 8.87 -29.34
CA ASP A 22 12.51 10.04 -29.65
C ASP A 22 12.64 11.03 -28.49
N GLN A 23 12.01 10.77 -27.33
CA GLN A 23 12.02 11.67 -26.18
C GLN A 23 12.78 11.09 -25.00
N SER A 24 13.57 11.93 -24.32
CA SER A 24 14.33 11.58 -23.12
C SER A 24 13.60 11.91 -21.82
N SER A 25 12.33 12.34 -21.92
CA SER A 25 11.55 12.91 -20.82
C SER A 25 10.06 12.71 -21.04
N LEU A 26 9.29 12.67 -19.96
CA LEU A 26 7.83 12.63 -19.96
C LEU A 26 7.26 14.06 -19.95
N GLY A 27 6.33 14.34 -20.85
CA GLY A 27 5.45 15.51 -20.76
C GLY A 27 4.21 15.23 -19.93
N GLU A 28 3.41 16.27 -19.67
CA GLU A 28 2.22 16.22 -18.81
C GLU A 28 1.24 15.10 -19.21
N LYS A 29 0.99 14.90 -20.51
CA LYS A 29 0.08 13.86 -21.01
C LYS A 29 0.58 12.43 -20.74
N GLU A 30 1.87 12.19 -20.90
CA GLU A 30 2.47 10.87 -20.66
C GLU A 30 2.51 10.58 -19.17
N PHE A 31 2.79 11.60 -18.36
CA PHE A 31 2.72 11.52 -16.91
C PHE A 31 1.31 11.20 -16.41
N SER A 32 0.27 11.84 -16.94
CA SER A 32 -1.11 11.49 -16.57
C SER A 32 -1.50 10.07 -16.99
N THR A 33 -1.01 9.61 -18.15
CA THR A 33 -1.19 8.20 -18.57
C THR A 33 -0.50 7.23 -17.61
N PHE A 34 0.68 7.59 -17.10
CA PHE A 34 1.36 6.84 -16.05
C PHE A 34 0.54 6.80 -14.76
N LEU A 35 0.01 7.93 -14.28
CA LEU A 35 -0.83 7.98 -13.08
C LEU A 35 -2.10 7.11 -13.22
N ALA A 36 -2.75 7.13 -14.39
CA ALA A 36 -3.92 6.30 -14.68
C ALA A 36 -3.63 4.80 -14.72
N ARG A 37 -2.38 4.40 -14.96
CA ARG A 37 -1.97 3.00 -14.83
C ARG A 37 -1.53 2.63 -13.42
N LEU A 38 -0.96 3.58 -12.68
CA LEU A 38 -0.49 3.35 -11.32
C LEU A 38 -1.65 3.22 -10.34
N PHE A 39 -2.70 4.01 -10.51
CA PHE A 39 -3.88 4.03 -9.64
C PHE A 39 -5.09 3.48 -10.37
N THR A 40 -5.63 2.36 -9.90
CA THR A 40 -6.78 1.66 -10.51
C THR A 40 -8.07 2.47 -10.53
N ASP A 41 -8.14 3.50 -9.69
CA ASP A 41 -9.30 4.34 -9.42
C ASP A 41 -9.08 5.78 -9.92
N TYR A 42 -7.93 6.05 -10.57
CA TYR A 42 -7.63 7.34 -11.16
C TYR A 42 -8.23 7.44 -12.57
N ASP A 43 -9.08 8.45 -12.77
CA ASP A 43 -9.66 8.79 -14.06
C ASP A 43 -9.54 10.30 -14.30
N GLU A 44 -8.53 10.67 -15.09
CA GLU A 44 -8.28 12.06 -15.53
C GLU A 44 -9.43 12.67 -16.35
N THR A 45 -10.36 11.84 -16.85
CA THR A 45 -11.46 12.25 -17.73
C THR A 45 -12.76 12.52 -16.97
N LYS A 46 -12.86 12.17 -15.68
CA LYS A 46 -14.12 12.27 -14.91
C LYS A 46 -14.29 13.56 -14.12
N THR A 47 -13.24 14.26 -13.72
CA THR A 47 -13.37 15.49 -12.92
C THR A 47 -12.28 16.52 -13.24
N VAL A 48 -12.64 17.81 -13.21
CA VAL A 48 -11.69 18.96 -13.28
C VAL A 48 -10.64 18.87 -12.15
N GLU A 49 -11.02 18.27 -11.03
CA GLU A 49 -10.17 17.99 -9.88
C GLU A 49 -9.01 17.03 -10.24
N GLY A 50 -9.26 15.98 -11.03
CA GLY A 50 -8.23 15.03 -11.45
C GLY A 50 -7.13 15.64 -12.32
N GLN A 51 -7.50 16.58 -13.20
CA GLN A 51 -6.55 17.34 -14.03
C GLN A 51 -5.69 18.29 -13.19
N ASN A 52 -6.30 18.96 -12.21
CA ASN A 52 -5.57 19.84 -11.28
C ASN A 52 -4.58 19.05 -10.42
N VAL A 53 -4.96 17.83 -9.99
CA VAL A 53 -4.07 16.93 -9.23
C VAL A 53 -2.90 16.46 -10.09
N ALA A 54 -3.15 16.04 -11.34
CA ALA A 54 -2.09 15.60 -12.26
C ALA A 54 -1.03 16.69 -12.45
N LYS A 55 -1.49 17.91 -12.70
CA LYS A 55 -0.63 19.07 -12.91
C LYS A 55 0.15 19.44 -11.64
N HIS A 56 -0.50 19.39 -10.48
CA HIS A 56 0.17 19.65 -9.21
C HIS A 56 1.26 18.61 -8.91
N LEU A 57 0.95 17.32 -9.12
CA LEU A 57 1.93 16.25 -8.97
C LEU A 57 3.09 16.38 -9.96
N PHE A 58 2.79 16.70 -11.23
CA PHE A 58 3.81 16.93 -12.25
C PHE A 58 4.79 18.02 -11.80
N GLN A 59 4.28 19.16 -11.32
CA GLN A 59 5.11 20.25 -10.80
C GLN A 59 5.92 19.89 -9.54
N GLN A 60 5.43 18.97 -8.70
CA GLN A 60 6.19 18.50 -7.54
C GLN A 60 7.33 17.55 -7.93
N PHE A 61 7.15 16.78 -9.00
CA PHE A 61 8.13 15.77 -9.41
C PHE A 61 9.16 16.29 -10.43
N ASP A 62 8.83 17.34 -11.18
CA ASP A 62 9.77 18.15 -11.97
C ASP A 62 10.68 18.96 -11.04
N GLN A 63 11.84 18.39 -10.66
CA GLN A 63 12.73 18.97 -9.65
C GLN A 63 13.61 20.09 -10.20
N ASP A 64 13.96 20.03 -11.48
CA ASP A 64 14.75 21.07 -12.15
C ASP A 64 13.88 22.19 -12.76
N HIS A 65 12.56 22.03 -12.71
CA HIS A 65 11.55 22.98 -13.15
C HIS A 65 11.68 23.32 -14.65
N ASP A 66 12.10 22.34 -15.46
CA ASP A 66 12.25 22.49 -16.91
C ASP A 66 10.93 22.26 -17.67
N GLY A 67 9.86 21.90 -16.95
CA GLY A 67 8.55 21.58 -17.49
C GLY A 67 8.43 20.15 -18.02
N LYS A 68 9.37 19.27 -17.68
CA LYS A 68 9.43 17.87 -18.09
C LYS A 68 9.85 17.00 -16.92
N ILE A 69 9.55 15.70 -16.99
CA ILE A 69 10.06 14.72 -16.03
C ILE A 69 11.11 13.90 -16.76
N ASN A 70 12.39 14.17 -16.49
CA ASN A 70 13.50 13.39 -17.01
C ASN A 70 13.67 12.09 -16.20
N PHE A 71 14.62 11.24 -16.59
CA PHE A 71 14.82 9.97 -15.88
C PHE A 71 15.22 10.15 -14.40
N SER A 72 16.01 11.18 -14.07
CA SER A 72 16.42 11.47 -12.69
C SER A 72 15.21 11.88 -11.84
N ASP A 73 14.34 12.74 -12.37
CA ASP A 73 13.09 13.12 -11.71
C ASP A 73 12.20 11.89 -11.48
N PHE A 74 12.05 11.07 -12.52
CA PHE A 74 11.23 9.87 -12.48
C PHE A 74 11.78 8.84 -11.49
N GLU A 75 13.10 8.61 -11.44
CA GLU A 75 13.74 7.69 -10.50
C GLU A 75 13.58 8.18 -9.05
N ALA A 76 13.72 9.49 -8.82
CA ALA A 76 13.53 10.08 -7.51
C ALA A 76 12.06 9.99 -7.04
N MET A 77 11.11 10.28 -7.94
CA MET A 77 9.68 10.06 -7.70
C MET A 77 9.40 8.58 -7.42
N TRP A 78 9.93 7.68 -8.24
CA TRP A 78 9.70 6.25 -8.12
C TRP A 78 10.08 5.73 -6.74
N LYS A 79 11.30 6.06 -6.31
CA LYS A 79 11.82 5.66 -5.00
C LYS A 79 11.00 6.22 -3.83
N LYS A 80 10.53 7.47 -3.94
CA LYS A 80 9.81 8.15 -2.85
C LYS A 80 8.32 7.85 -2.79
N TRP A 81 7.70 7.51 -3.93
CA TRP A 81 6.25 7.41 -4.06
C TRP A 81 5.80 6.06 -4.60
N VAL A 82 6.28 5.69 -5.80
CA VAL A 82 5.79 4.49 -6.48
C VAL A 82 6.13 3.23 -5.69
N THR A 83 7.36 3.11 -5.19
CA THR A 83 7.78 1.94 -4.41
C THR A 83 6.99 1.79 -3.11
N PRO A 84 6.85 2.82 -2.25
CA PRO A 84 6.01 2.70 -1.05
C PRO A 84 4.53 2.35 -1.32
N ILE A 85 3.99 2.75 -2.48
CA ILE A 85 2.61 2.45 -2.86
C ILE A 85 2.45 1.01 -3.34
N LEU A 86 3.37 0.54 -4.19
CA LEU A 86 3.31 -0.81 -4.77
C LEU A 86 3.83 -1.90 -3.81
N GLU A 87 4.75 -1.54 -2.91
CA GLU A 87 5.36 -2.42 -1.92
C GLU A 87 5.20 -1.83 -0.51
N PRO A 88 3.96 -1.68 -0.02
CA PRO A 88 3.73 -1.09 1.30
C PRO A 88 4.26 -2.01 2.40
N LYS A 89 4.87 -1.40 3.42
CA LYS A 89 5.21 -2.11 4.66
C LYS A 89 3.96 -2.23 5.52
N CYS A 90 3.34 -3.39 5.48
CA CYS A 90 2.09 -3.67 6.19
C CYS A 90 2.34 -4.52 7.43
N ALA A 91 1.55 -4.33 8.48
CA ALA A 91 1.50 -5.21 9.64
C ALA A 91 0.04 -5.51 10.01
N ILE A 92 -0.20 -6.70 10.57
CA ILE A 92 -1.50 -7.08 11.14
C ILE A 92 -1.34 -7.32 12.64
N VAL A 93 -2.29 -6.76 13.41
CA VAL A 93 -2.36 -6.93 14.86
C VAL A 93 -3.69 -7.58 15.20
N VAL A 94 -3.62 -8.78 15.77
CA VAL A 94 -4.77 -9.59 16.18
C VAL A 94 -4.98 -9.37 17.68
N VAL A 95 -6.13 -8.80 18.04
CA VAL A 95 -6.47 -8.38 19.41
C VAL A 95 -7.70 -9.14 19.91
N ASP A 96 -7.67 -9.55 21.18
CA ASP A 96 -8.76 -10.23 21.90
C ASP A 96 -9.28 -11.53 21.24
N VAL A 97 -8.43 -12.22 20.48
CA VAL A 97 -8.73 -13.54 19.88
C VAL A 97 -8.12 -14.68 20.71
N GLN A 98 -8.05 -14.50 22.03
CA GLN A 98 -7.61 -15.55 22.94
C GLN A 98 -8.66 -16.66 23.02
N ASN A 99 -8.21 -17.89 23.29
CA ASN A 99 -9.10 -19.05 23.42
C ASN A 99 -10.22 -18.83 24.46
N ASP A 100 -9.98 -18.02 25.48
CA ASP A 100 -10.99 -17.77 26.51
C ASP A 100 -12.22 -17.01 25.98
N PHE A 101 -12.02 -16.07 25.07
CA PHE A 101 -13.11 -15.36 24.36
C PHE A 101 -13.79 -16.22 23.28
N ILE A 102 -13.16 -17.33 22.86
CA ILE A 102 -13.73 -18.22 21.83
C ILE A 102 -14.51 -19.37 22.47
N SER A 103 -13.87 -20.14 23.33
CA SER A 103 -14.40 -21.39 23.87
C SER A 103 -14.21 -21.56 25.38
N GLY A 104 -13.58 -20.60 26.06
CA GLY A 104 -13.38 -20.62 27.50
C GLY A 104 -14.45 -19.89 28.30
N THR A 105 -14.04 -19.32 29.44
CA THR A 105 -14.96 -18.74 30.44
C THR A 105 -15.62 -17.47 29.95
N LEU A 106 -14.91 -16.67 29.14
CA LEU A 106 -15.41 -15.45 28.52
C LEU A 106 -15.92 -15.67 27.09
N ALA A 107 -16.28 -16.90 26.71
CA ALA A 107 -16.71 -17.21 25.35
C ALA A 107 -17.90 -16.33 24.94
N LEU A 108 -17.79 -15.63 23.80
CA LEU A 108 -18.79 -14.63 23.36
C LEU A 108 -20.21 -15.20 23.22
N LYS A 109 -20.33 -16.50 22.90
CA LYS A 109 -21.61 -17.22 22.85
C LYS A 109 -22.35 -17.25 24.20
N ASN A 110 -21.62 -17.13 25.30
CA ASN A 110 -22.15 -17.11 26.67
C ASN A 110 -22.38 -15.68 27.18
N CYS A 111 -21.87 -14.68 26.47
CA CYS A 111 -22.06 -13.26 26.77
C CYS A 111 -23.37 -12.74 26.12
N PRO A 112 -23.85 -11.54 26.49
CA PRO A 112 -25.08 -10.97 25.91
C PRO A 112 -25.08 -10.84 24.38
N ALA A 113 -23.90 -10.74 23.76
CA ALA A 113 -23.76 -10.69 22.30
C ALA A 113 -24.16 -12.01 21.62
N GLN A 114 -23.98 -13.16 22.29
CA GLN A 114 -24.30 -14.50 21.79
C GLN A 114 -23.65 -14.85 20.44
N GLU A 115 -22.47 -14.28 20.16
CA GLU A 115 -21.78 -14.47 18.89
C GLU A 115 -20.85 -15.69 18.89
N ASP A 116 -20.68 -16.27 17.71
CA ASP A 116 -19.74 -17.37 17.48
C ASP A 116 -18.37 -16.83 17.07
N ALA A 117 -17.51 -16.61 18.06
CA ALA A 117 -16.15 -16.14 17.88
C ALA A 117 -15.27 -17.10 17.05
N THR A 118 -15.63 -18.38 16.87
CA THR A 118 -14.82 -19.30 16.07
C THR A 118 -14.74 -18.88 14.59
N LYS A 119 -15.70 -18.10 14.12
CA LYS A 119 -15.80 -17.65 12.72
C LYS A 119 -14.68 -16.68 12.31
N VAL A 120 -14.06 -15.97 13.26
CA VAL A 120 -12.99 -15.02 12.94
C VAL A 120 -11.65 -15.71 12.69
N VAL A 121 -11.44 -16.90 13.28
CA VAL A 121 -10.15 -17.61 13.23
C VAL A 121 -9.74 -17.99 11.80
N PRO A 122 -10.60 -18.59 10.95
CA PRO A 122 -10.24 -18.89 9.56
C PRO A 122 -9.92 -17.64 8.75
N VAL A 123 -10.62 -16.52 8.99
CA VAL A 123 -10.40 -15.25 8.30
C VAL A 123 -9.03 -14.67 8.68
N ILE A 124 -8.69 -14.67 9.97
CA ILE A 124 -7.37 -14.20 10.43
C ILE A 124 -6.27 -15.08 9.83
N ASN A 125 -6.41 -16.40 9.87
CA ASN A 125 -5.44 -17.33 9.30
C ASN A 125 -5.27 -17.10 7.79
N GLU A 126 -6.37 -16.91 7.06
CA GLU A 126 -6.33 -16.61 5.64
C GLU A 126 -5.61 -15.28 5.36
N LEU A 127 -5.90 -14.23 6.15
CA LEU A 127 -5.23 -12.93 6.02
C LEU A 127 -3.74 -13.04 6.32
N THR A 128 -3.36 -13.75 7.39
CA THR A 128 -1.94 -13.92 7.77
C THR A 128 -1.17 -14.74 6.75
N ASP A 129 -1.81 -15.71 6.09
CA ASP A 129 -1.17 -16.58 5.09
C ASP A 129 -1.08 -15.93 3.70
N LYS A 130 -2.12 -15.20 3.27
CA LYS A 130 -2.25 -14.73 1.89
C LYS A 130 -1.69 -13.34 1.64
N MET A 131 -1.60 -12.50 2.67
CA MET A 131 -1.20 -11.10 2.49
C MET A 131 0.28 -10.92 2.87
N PRO A 132 1.01 -10.00 2.20
CA PRO A 132 2.45 -9.81 2.40
C PRO A 132 2.75 -8.96 3.65
N TRP A 133 2.34 -9.42 4.83
CA TRP A 133 2.63 -8.71 6.07
C TRP A 133 4.13 -8.76 6.38
N THR A 134 4.71 -7.60 6.69
CA THR A 134 6.06 -7.50 7.26
C THR A 134 6.09 -8.01 8.70
N MET A 135 4.96 -7.94 9.40
CA MET A 135 4.84 -8.37 10.78
C MET A 135 3.42 -8.85 11.09
N VAL A 136 3.32 -9.96 11.82
CA VAL A 136 2.09 -10.49 12.39
C VAL A 136 2.24 -10.48 13.90
N VAL A 137 1.35 -9.77 14.59
CA VAL A 137 1.34 -9.66 16.05
C VAL A 137 0.03 -10.20 16.61
N TYR A 138 0.13 -11.06 17.61
CA TYR A 138 -1.00 -11.48 18.42
C TYR A 138 -0.84 -10.87 19.80
N THR A 139 -1.85 -10.16 20.27
CA THR A 139 -1.85 -9.62 21.63
C THR A 139 -2.45 -10.63 22.58
N TYR A 140 -2.08 -10.52 23.85
CA TYR A 140 -2.63 -11.32 24.92
C TYR A 140 -3.09 -10.35 26.00
N ASP A 141 -4.37 -10.39 26.31
CA ASP A 141 -4.95 -9.70 27.45
C ASP A 141 -4.48 -10.39 28.74
N TRP A 142 -3.42 -9.85 29.35
CA TRP A 142 -2.82 -10.35 30.60
C TRP A 142 -3.16 -9.42 31.76
N HIS A 143 -3.62 -10.02 32.85
CA HIS A 143 -3.87 -9.33 34.10
C HIS A 143 -3.26 -10.09 35.28
N PRO A 144 -2.79 -9.39 36.33
CA PRO A 144 -2.41 -10.03 37.59
C PRO A 144 -3.64 -10.65 38.28
N GLN A 145 -3.40 -11.60 39.19
CA GLN A 145 -4.45 -12.45 39.76
C GLN A 145 -5.52 -11.67 40.55
N ASP A 146 -5.19 -10.48 41.04
CA ASP A 146 -6.05 -9.60 41.83
C ASP A 146 -6.74 -8.50 40.99
N HIS A 147 -6.65 -8.57 39.66
CA HIS A 147 -7.32 -7.62 38.77
C HIS A 147 -8.83 -7.84 38.72
N ILE A 148 -9.60 -6.75 38.79
CA ILE A 148 -11.05 -6.72 38.57
C ILE A 148 -11.30 -5.80 37.38
N SER A 149 -11.84 -6.36 36.29
CA SER A 149 -12.19 -5.64 35.06
C SER A 149 -13.57 -4.99 35.11
#